data_AF-A0A3M5WWD7-F1
#
_entry.id   AF-A0A3M5WWD7-F1
#
_cell.length_a   1.000
_cell.length_b   1.000
_cell.length_c   1.000
_cell.angle_alpha   90.00
_cell.angle_beta   90.00
_cell.angle_gamma   90.00
#
_symmetry.space_group_name_H-M   'P 1'
#
loop_
_entity.id
_entity.type
_entity.pdbx_description
1 polymer ?
#
loop_
_entity_poly.entity_id
_entity_poly.type
_entity_poly.pdbx_seq_one_letter_code
_entity_poly.pdbx_strand_id
1 'polypeptide(L)' 'MRESVSQADQVVWYAPPNLGWDLAATVAGGTVPALVCDSLEAIIAQVKSQAQPGTHIVIMSNGGFGGLHGKLAEALE' A
#
# COMPACT_ATOMS: atom_id res chain seq x y z
N MET A 1 8.46 11.45 1.53
CA MET A 1 7.88 10.08 1.55
C MET A 1 7.26 9.73 2.90
N ARG A 2 8.00 9.85 4.01
CA ARG A 2 7.45 9.53 5.35
C ARG A 2 6.40 10.54 5.83
N GLU A 3 6.69 11.84 5.68
CA GLU A 3 5.78 12.90 6.14
C GLU A 3 4.46 12.94 5.34
N SER A 4 4.52 12.63 4.04
CA SER A 4 3.37 12.64 3.14
C SER A 4 2.31 11.59 3.48
N VAL A 5 2.63 10.62 4.33
CA VAL A 5 1.72 9.55 4.77
C VAL A 5 1.46 9.58 6.28
N SER A 6 1.92 10.63 6.98
CA SER A 6 1.87 10.74 8.44
C SER A 6 0.45 10.76 9.04
N GLN A 7 -0.56 11.04 8.23
CA GLN A 7 -1.97 11.07 8.64
C GLN A 7 -2.72 9.75 8.40
N ALA A 8 -2.06 8.75 7.82
CA ALA A 8 -2.65 7.42 7.66
C ALA A 8 -2.51 6.62 8.96
N ASP A 9 -3.46 5.73 9.23
CA ASP A 9 -3.33 4.75 10.33
C ASP A 9 -2.37 3.62 9.95
N GLN A 10 -2.29 3.30 8.65
CA GLN A 10 -1.41 2.29 8.10
C GLN A 10 -1.03 2.59 6.65
N VAL A 11 0.18 2.21 6.26
CA VAL A 11 0.70 2.41 4.89
C VAL A 11 1.19 1.09 4.31
N VAL A 12 0.77 0.79 3.08
CA VAL A 12 1.31 -0.33 2.30
C VAL A 12 1.99 0.23 1.07
N TRP A 13 3.31 0.06 1.00
CA TRP A 13 4.14 0.48 -0.13
C TRP A 13 4.32 -0.68 -1.11
N TYR A 14 4.34 -0.35 -2.40
CA TYR A 14 4.66 -1.31 -3.45
C TYR A 14 6.11 -1.12 -3.93
N ALA A 15 6.91 -2.17 -3.81
CA ALA A 15 8.27 -2.24 -4.34
C ALA A 15 8.38 -3.38 -5.36
N PRO A 16 8.14 -3.13 -6.66
CA PRO A 16 8.28 -4.18 -7.65
C PRO A 16 9.74 -4.70 -7.70
N PRO A 17 9.99 -5.96 -8.09
CA PRO A 17 11.34 -6.54 -8.08
C PRO A 17 12.39 -5.75 -8.87
N ASN A 18 11.95 -4.99 -9.88
CA ASN A 18 12.79 -4.18 -10.75
C ASN A 18 12.83 -2.68 -10.36
N LEU A 19 12.41 -2.30 -9.16
CA LEU A 19 12.37 -0.91 -8.71
C LEU A 19 13.75 -0.22 -8.77
N GLY A 20 14.83 -0.98 -8.57
CA GLY A 20 16.20 -0.50 -8.74
C GLY A 20 16.78 0.27 -7.55
N TRP A 21 16.02 0.41 -6.46
CA TRP A 21 16.46 1.04 -5.21
C TRP A 21 15.71 0.47 -4.01
N ASP A 22 16.27 0.65 -2.80
CA ASP A 22 15.70 0.11 -1.56
C ASP A 22 14.61 1.03 -0.99
N LEU A 23 13.36 0.73 -1.35
CA LEU A 23 12.20 1.42 -0.82
C LEU A 23 12.03 1.20 0.69
N ALA A 24 12.32 -0.02 1.18
CA ALA A 24 12.17 -0.35 2.59
C ALA A 24 13.08 0.52 3.47
N ALA A 25 14.36 0.68 3.09
CA ALA A 25 15.27 1.60 3.76
C ALA A 25 14.78 3.06 3.70
N THR A 26 14.18 3.47 2.58
CA THR A 26 13.70 4.84 2.37
C THR A 26 12.47 5.19 3.20
N VAL A 27 11.64 4.21 3.53
CA VAL A 27 10.43 4.42 4.35
C VAL A 27 10.62 4.01 5.82
N ALA A 28 11.68 3.27 6.14
CA ALA A 28 12.03 2.86 7.50
C ALA A 28 12.10 4.06 8.47
N GLY A 29 11.63 3.91 9.70
CA GLY A 29 11.62 5.00 10.69
C GLY A 29 10.53 6.07 10.45
N GLY A 30 9.53 5.79 9.61
CA GLY A 30 8.29 6.56 9.59
C GLY A 30 7.53 6.44 10.92
N THR A 31 6.67 7.42 11.21
CA THR A 31 5.86 7.48 12.44
C THR A 31 4.59 6.62 12.38
N VAL A 32 4.25 6.11 11.19
CA VAL A 32 3.06 5.29 10.93
C VAL A 32 3.50 3.86 10.59
N PRO A 33 2.77 2.84 11.06
CA PRO A 33 3.00 1.46 10.64
C PRO A 33 3.02 1.32 9.12
N ALA A 34 4.13 0.81 8.58
CA ALA A 34 4.33 0.66 7.15
C ALA A 34 4.77 -0.77 6.80
N LEU A 35 4.22 -1.30 5.71
CA LEU A 35 4.66 -2.55 5.09
C LEU A 35 5.14 -2.26 3.67
N VAL A 36 6.16 -2.97 3.21
CA VAL A 36 6.58 -2.98 1.80
C VAL A 36 6.26 -4.33 1.21
N CYS A 37 5.43 -4.34 0.16
CA CYS A 37 5.04 -5.53 -0.60
C CYS A 37 5.66 -5.50 -1.99
N ASP A 38 5.99 -6.67 -2.53
CA ASP A 38 6.59 -6.84 -3.86
C ASP A 38 5.61 -7.24 -4.97
N SER A 39 4.35 -7.49 -4.60
CA SER A 39 3.28 -7.92 -5.51
C SER A 39 1.94 -7.25 -5.15
N LEU A 40 1.06 -7.11 -6.15
CA LEU A 40 -0.28 -6.55 -5.93
C LEU A 40 -1.14 -7.50 -5.11
N GLU A 41 -0.94 -8.81 -5.28
CA GLU A 41 -1.61 -9.87 -4.55
C GLU A 41 -1.31 -9.77 -3.05
N ALA A 42 -0.04 -9.50 -2.67
CA ALA A 42 0.34 -9.26 -1.28
C ALA A 42 -0.32 -7.98 -0.72
N ILE A 43 -0.41 -6.91 -1.52
CA ILE A 43 -1.11 -5.68 -1.10
C ILE A 43 -2.59 -5.96 -0.86
N ILE A 44 -3.27 -6.64 -1.79
CA ILE A 44 -4.68 -7.01 -1.67
C ILE A 44 -4.90 -7.85 -0.42
N ALA A 45 -4.08 -8.88 -0.20
CA ALA A 45 -4.17 -9.71 0.99
C ALA A 45 -4.01 -8.89 2.28
N GLN A 46 -3.04 -7.96 2.31
CA GLN A 46 -2.81 -7.10 3.47
C GLN A 46 -4.00 -6.20 3.75
N VAL A 47 -4.53 -5.53 2.72
CA VAL A 47 -5.70 -4.63 2.84
C VAL A 47 -6.93 -5.42 3.31
N LYS A 48 -7.22 -6.59 2.70
CA LYS A 48 -8.34 -7.44 3.13
C LYS A 48 -8.25 -7.84 4.60
N SER A 49 -7.05 -8.13 5.09
CA SER A 49 -6.86 -8.56 6.49
C SER A 49 -7.14 -7.45 7.52
N GLN A 50 -7.14 -6.18 7.08
CA GLN A 50 -7.26 -5.01 7.93
C GLN A 50 -8.57 -4.26 7.73
N ALA A 51 -9.17 -4.38 6.55
CA ALA A 51 -10.38 -3.67 6.20
C ALA A 51 -11.54 -4.10 7.11
N GLN A 52 -12.19 -3.10 7.69
CA GLN A 52 -13.41 -3.21 8.49
C GLN A 52 -14.45 -2.20 7.97
N PRO A 53 -15.74 -2.38 8.29
CA PRO A 53 -16.74 -1.36 7.98
C PRO A 53 -16.31 0.02 8.48
N GLY A 54 -16.35 1.03 7.60
CA GLY A 54 -15.85 2.38 7.87
C GLY A 54 -14.36 2.61 7.58
N THR A 55 -13.64 1.60 7.08
CA THR A 55 -12.24 1.78 6.61
C THR A 55 -12.21 2.61 5.34
N HIS A 56 -11.35 3.62 5.32
CA HIS A 56 -11.06 4.42 4.13
C HIS A 56 -9.75 3.96 3.50
N ILE A 57 -9.78 3.60 2.21
CA ILE A 57 -8.60 3.16 1.46
C ILE A 57 -8.29 4.23 0.41
N VAL A 58 -7.10 4.82 0.48
CA VAL A 58 -6.60 5.80 -0.49
C VAL A 58 -5.47 5.15 -1.29
N ILE A 59 -5.66 5.04 -2.60
CA ILE A 59 -4.65 4.49 -3.51
C ILE A 59 -3.93 5.65 -4.20
N MET A 60 -2.62 5.72 -4.02
CA MET A 60 -1.77 6.76 -4.62
C MET A 60 -0.84 6.14 -5.65
N SER A 61 -1.05 6.44 -6.93
CA SER A 61 -0.22 5.96 -8.04
C SER A 61 -0.23 6.97 -9.19
N ASN A 62 0.90 7.12 -9.88
CA ASN A 62 1.01 7.98 -11.06
C ASN A 62 0.48 7.30 -12.35
N GLY A 63 0.02 6.05 -12.26
CA GLY A 63 -0.55 5.29 -13.38
C GLY A 63 -1.58 4.26 -12.93
N GLY A 64 -1.95 3.35 -13.83
CA GLY A 64 -3.04 2.38 -13.60
C GLY A 64 -2.80 1.35 -12.48
N PHE A 65 -1.58 1.25 -11.94
CA PHE A 65 -1.21 0.41 -10.79
C PHE A 65 -1.66 -1.05 -10.93
N GLY A 66 -1.53 -1.61 -12.14
CA GLY A 66 -1.98 -2.97 -12.48
C GLY A 66 -3.47 -3.24 -12.24
N GLY A 67 -4.30 -2.19 -12.25
CA GLY A 67 -5.74 -2.29 -12.01
C GLY A 67 -6.12 -2.48 -10.54
N LEU A 68 -5.22 -2.17 -9.59
CA LEU A 68 -5.40 -2.43 -8.16
C LEU A 68 -6.74 -1.90 -7.61
N HIS A 69 -7.21 -0.74 -8.07
CA HIS A 69 -8.49 -0.16 -7.67
C HIS A 69 -9.67 -1.12 -7.87
N GLY A 70 -9.79 -1.70 -9.06
CA GLY A 70 -10.86 -2.66 -9.37
C GLY A 70 -10.67 -3.98 -8.64
N LYS A 71 -9.44 -4.49 -8.58
CA LYS A 71 -9.12 -5.72 -7.85
C LYS A 71 -9.43 -5.61 -6.36
N LEU A 72 -9.18 -4.45 -5.74
CA LEU A 72 -9.49 -4.20 -4.34
C LEU A 72 -11.00 -4.07 -4.11
N ALA A 73 -11.73 -3.40 -5.00
CA ALA A 73 -13.19 -3.33 -4.91
C ALA A 73 -13.81 -4.73 -4.95
N GLU A 74 -13.47 -5.54 -5.96
CA GLU A 74 -13.93 -6.93 -6.08
C GLU A 74 -13.53 -7.78 -4.87
N ALA A 75 -12.35 -7.54 -4.31
CA ALA A 75 -11.85 -8.28 -3.16
C ALA A 75 -12.53 -7.92 -1.82
N LEU A 76 -13.20 -6.77 -1.74
CA LEU A 76 -13.81 -6.21 -0.52
C LEU A 76 -15.35 -6.18 -0.55
N GLU A 77 -15.96 -6.47 -1.71
CA GLU A 77 -17.39 -6.83 -1.83
C GLU A 77 -17.71 -8.16 -1.14
#